data_AF-J0P8B5-F1
#
_entry.id   AF-J0P8B5-F1
#
_cell.length_a   1.000
_cell.length_b   1.000
_cell.length_c   1.000
_cell.angle_alpha   90.00
_cell.angle_beta   90.00
_cell.angle_gamma   90.00
#
_symmetry.space_group_name_H-M   'P 1'
#
loop_
_entity.id
_entity.type
_entity.pdbx_description
1 polymer ?
#
loop_
_entity_poly.entity_id
_entity_poly.type
_entity_poly.pdbx_seq_one_letter_code
_entity_poly.pdbx_strand_id
1 'polypeptide(L)' 'MSKIKPQIKKNNPSKSNYSTGWHLFGAVCLIGEMALTLFGAKNKKK' A
#
# COMPACT_ATOMS: atom_id res chain seq x y z
N MET A 1 -25.97 39.69 -12.67
CA MET A 1 -24.78 38.96 -12.19
C MET A 1 -24.98 37.47 -12.45
N SER A 2 -24.41 36.97 -13.55
CA SER A 2 -24.48 35.54 -13.83
C SER A 2 -23.52 34.83 -12.88
N LYS A 3 -24.06 34.07 -11.93
CA LYS A 3 -23.29 33.30 -10.96
C LYS A 3 -22.49 32.27 -11.75
N ILE A 4 -21.20 32.53 -11.96
CA ILE A 4 -20.28 31.55 -12.54
C ILE A 4 -20.25 30.40 -11.54
N LYS A 5 -21.01 29.33 -11.82
CA LYS A 5 -20.84 28.07 -11.12
C LYS A 5 -19.38 27.69 -11.35
N PRO A 6 -18.58 27.40 -10.30
CA PRO A 6 -17.35 26.68 -10.54
C PRO A 6 -17.78 25.39 -11.21
N GLN A 7 -17.58 25.30 -12.52
CA GLN A 7 -17.45 24.01 -13.17
C GLN A 7 -16.22 23.45 -12.52
N ILE A 8 -16.43 22.74 -11.41
CA ILE A 8 -15.41 21.96 -10.73
C ILE A 8 -14.95 21.03 -11.83
N LYS A 9 -13.90 21.47 -12.54
CA LYS A 9 -13.16 20.66 -13.47
C LYS A 9 -12.81 19.49 -12.59
N LYS A 10 -13.45 18.34 -12.84
CA LYS A 10 -13.05 17.05 -12.29
C LYS A 10 -11.62 16.85 -12.80
N ASN A 11 -10.67 17.57 -12.21
CA ASN A 11 -9.30 17.16 -12.19
C ASN A 11 -9.41 15.83 -11.45
N ASN A 12 -9.25 14.77 -12.22
CA ASN A 12 -9.24 13.41 -11.70
C ASN A 12 -8.44 13.42 -10.40
N PRO A 13 -8.93 12.77 -9.32
CA PRO A 13 -8.07 12.59 -8.16
C PRO A 13 -6.79 11.95 -8.69
N SER A 14 -5.73 12.75 -8.72
CA SER A 14 -4.44 12.35 -9.27
C SER A 14 -4.11 11.03 -8.61
N LYS A 15 -3.88 10.00 -9.43
CA LYS A 15 -3.74 8.60 -9.04
C LYS A 15 -3.00 8.53 -7.72
N SER A 16 -3.74 8.23 -6.65
CA SER A 16 -3.21 8.23 -5.29
C SER A 16 -2.12 7.15 -5.19
N ASN A 17 -0.85 7.57 -5.21
CA ASN A 17 0.32 6.70 -5.02
C ASN A 17 0.36 6.08 -3.61
N TYR A 18 -0.60 6.42 -2.75
CA TYR A 18 -0.79 5.81 -1.44
C TYR A 18 -1.01 4.29 -1.52
N SER A 19 -1.64 3.82 -2.61
CA SER A 19 -1.83 2.38 -2.86
C SER A 19 -0.53 1.64 -3.11
N THR A 20 0.46 2.27 -3.76
CA THR A 20 1.73 1.62 -4.11
C THR A 20 2.60 1.39 -2.88
N GLY A 21 2.66 2.37 -1.97
CA GLY A 21 3.41 2.25 -0.71
C GLY A 21 2.82 1.18 0.21
N TRP A 22 1.48 1.12 0.33
CA TRP A 22 0.82 0.08 1.13
C TRP A 22 1.02 -1.33 0.55
N HIS A 23 1.06 -1.45 -0.77
CA HIS A 23 1.31 -2.73 -1.42
C HIS A 23 2.74 -3.23 -1.18
N LEU A 24 3.73 -2.34 -1.16
CA LEU A 24 5.11 -2.69 -0.80
C LEU A 24 5.23 -3.09 0.67
N PHE A 25 4.59 -2.34 1.56
CA PHE A 25 4.59 -2.63 2.99
C PHE A 25 3.98 -4.02 3.28
N GLY A 26 2.82 -4.31 2.67
CA GLY A 26 2.19 -5.63 2.79
C GLY A 26 3.07 -6.77 2.28
N ALA A 27 3.76 -6.57 1.15
CA ALA A 27 4.67 -7.58 0.60
C ALA A 27 5.86 -7.87 1.53
N VAL A 28 6.47 -6.83 2.11
CA VAL A 28 7.60 -7.00 3.05
C VAL A 28 7.15 -7.68 4.35
N CYS A 29 5.96 -7.37 4.87
CA CYS A 29 5.40 -8.05 6.04
C CYS A 29 5.20 -9.55 5.80
N LEU A 30 4.64 -9.94 4.65
CA LEU A 30 4.44 -11.34 4.29
C LEU A 30 5.77 -12.10 4.14
N ILE A 31 6.76 -11.49 3.49
CA ILE A 31 8.09 -12.08 3.34
C ILE A 31 8.79 -12.21 4.70
N GLY A 32 8.67 -11.21 5.56
CA GLY A 32 9.22 -11.22 6.92
C GLY A 32 8.64 -12.35 7.78
N GLU A 33 7.32 -12.57 7.72
CA GLU A 33 6.65 -13.64 8.47
C GLU A 33 7.06 -15.04 7.96
N MET A 34 7.15 -15.22 6.63
CA MET A 34 7.63 -16.49 6.06
C MET A 34 9.11 -16.75 6.39
N ALA A 35 9.96 -15.72 6.34
CA ALA A 35 11.37 -15.83 6.69
C ALA A 35 11.55 -16.16 8.18
N LEU A 36 10.77 -15.52 9.07
CA LEU A 36 10.78 -15.80 10.51
C LEU A 36 10.28 -17.21 10.79
N THR A 37 9.20 -17.65 10.16
CA THR A 37 8.66 -19.01 10.29
C THR A 37 9.66 -20.05 9.80
N LEU A 38 10.28 -19.83 8.64
CA LEU A 38 11.29 -20.75 8.09
C LEU A 38 12.53 -20.81 8.98
N PHE A 39 13.02 -19.67 9.48
CA PHE A 39 14.17 -19.62 10.38
C PHE A 39 13.84 -20.23 11.75
N GLY A 40 12.68 -19.92 12.32
CA GLY A 40 12.20 -20.50 13.57
C GLY A 40 12.01 -22.03 13.47
N ALA A 41 11.45 -22.52 12.36
CA ALA A 41 11.31 -23.95 12.10
C ALA A 41 12.66 -24.66 11.95
N LYS A 42 13.66 -24.02 11.31
CA LYS A 42 15.02 -24.55 11.21
C LYS A 42 15.74 -24.62 12.55
N ASN A 43 15.48 -23.67 13.46
CA ASN A 43 16.07 -23.65 14.81
C ASN A 43 15.34 -24.58 15.80
N LYS A 44 14.17 -25.12 15.45
CA LYS A 44 13.42 -26.09 16.26
C LYS A 44 13.89 -27.54 16.06
N LYS A 45 14.80 -27.79 15.11
CA LYS A 45 15.62 -29.01 15.04
C LYS A 45 16.84 -28.87 15.96
N LYS A 46 16.62 -28.80 17.26
CA LYS A 46 17.64 -29.09 18.27
C LYS A 46 16.98 -29.71 19.49
#